data_AF-D3PIY3-F1
#
_entry.id   AF-D3PIY3-F1
#
_cell.length_a   1.000
_cell.length_b   1.000
_cell.length_c   1.000
_cell.angle_alpha   90.00
_cell.angle_beta   90.00
_cell.angle_gamma   90.00
#
_symmetry.space_group_name_H-M   'P 1'
#
loop_
_entity.id
_entity.type
_entity.pdbx_description
1 polymer ?
#
loop_
_entity_poly.entity_id
_entity_poly.type
_entity_poly.pdbx_seq_one_letter_code
_entity_poly.pdbx_strand_id
1 'polypeptide(L)'
;MSLRTSLSTLCRRLSLRHPSSRLPSSAAFSSESAPAQEEKTPEKKSSSFASLLRQSSWIQMGDPKGKVVVGEVYHVIEDDLYIDIGHKFPCVCRKPRNNSENFRRGVKVRVLIKSLELSQKFLGYENEMTLMEADGVLLGLYSKSSS
;
A
#
# COMPACT_ATOMS: atom_id res chain seq x y z
N MET A 1 -48.76 0.76 11.30
CA MET A 1 -49.11 -0.66 11.04
C MET A 1 -49.18 -0.87 9.53
N SER A 2 -48.80 -2.06 9.06
CA SER A 2 -48.68 -2.51 7.64
C SER A 2 -47.32 -2.18 6.98
N LEU A 3 -46.27 -3.01 7.12
CA LEU A 3 -45.96 -4.31 6.48
C LEU A 3 -45.65 -4.19 4.98
N ARG A 4 -44.34 -4.33 4.61
CA ARG A 4 -43.73 -5.43 3.82
C ARG A 4 -44.10 -5.38 2.32
N THR A 5 -43.28 -5.62 1.31
CA THR A 5 -41.95 -6.21 1.03
C THR A 5 -41.81 -6.20 -0.51
N SER A 6 -40.61 -6.35 -1.08
CA SER A 6 -40.28 -7.10 -2.33
C SER A 6 -39.09 -6.45 -3.06
N LEU A 7 -37.87 -6.95 -2.87
CA LEU A 7 -37.18 -8.06 -3.56
C LEU A 7 -36.43 -7.61 -4.84
N SER A 8 -35.14 -7.35 -4.64
CA SER A 8 -34.09 -7.35 -5.64
C SER A 8 -33.69 -8.79 -5.99
N THR A 9 -33.88 -9.20 -7.25
CA THR A 9 -33.36 -10.45 -7.84
C THR A 9 -31.94 -10.17 -8.36
N LEU A 10 -30.86 -10.66 -7.71
CA LEU A 10 -30.25 -12.00 -7.69
C LEU A 10 -29.56 -12.44 -9.00
N CYS A 11 -28.25 -12.71 -8.84
CA CYS A 11 -27.35 -13.63 -9.57
C CYS A 11 -27.37 -13.64 -11.11
N ARG A 12 -26.32 -13.08 -11.71
CA ARG A 12 -25.79 -13.59 -12.98
C ARG A 12 -24.73 -14.66 -12.73
N ARG A 13 -25.01 -15.84 -13.30
CA ARG A 13 -24.21 -17.07 -13.30
C ARG A 13 -22.80 -16.85 -13.86
N LEU A 14 -21.79 -17.33 -13.15
CA LEU A 14 -20.52 -17.73 -13.76
C LEU A 14 -20.76 -18.97 -14.62
N SER A 15 -20.37 -18.92 -15.89
CA SER A 15 -20.21 -20.09 -16.75
C SER A 15 -18.73 -20.21 -17.08
N LEU A 16 -18.07 -21.19 -16.43
CA LEU A 16 -16.78 -21.71 -16.82
C LEU A 16 -16.91 -22.40 -18.19
N ARG A 17 -16.13 -21.98 -19.18
CA ARG A 17 -15.82 -22.78 -20.37
C ARG A 17 -14.36 -22.58 -20.76
N HIS A 18 -13.60 -23.66 -20.69
CA HIS A 18 -12.31 -23.81 -21.38
C HIS A 18 -12.54 -24.00 -22.89
N PRO A 19 -11.63 -23.46 -23.72
CA PRO A 19 -11.30 -24.08 -25.01
C PRO A 19 -9.77 -24.25 -25.11
N SER A 20 -9.23 -25.46 -25.05
CA SER A 20 -8.99 -26.38 -26.18
C SER A 20 -8.30 -25.70 -27.38
N SER A 21 -7.02 -26.02 -27.52
CA SER A 21 -6.10 -25.64 -28.59
C SER A 21 -6.52 -26.21 -29.95
N ARG A 22 -6.82 -25.33 -30.92
CA ARG A 22 -6.72 -25.60 -32.36
C ARG A 22 -6.30 -24.32 -33.08
N LEU A 23 -5.10 -24.34 -33.65
CA LEU A 23 -4.70 -23.38 -34.68
C LEU A 23 -5.29 -23.82 -36.03
N PRO A 24 -5.73 -22.87 -36.86
CA PRO A 24 -5.40 -22.97 -38.26
C PRO A 24 -4.94 -21.64 -38.89
N SER A 25 -3.82 -21.80 -39.62
CA SER A 25 -3.50 -21.29 -40.96
C SER A 25 -3.76 -19.84 -41.36
N SER A 26 -2.68 -19.26 -41.89
CA SER A 26 -2.52 -17.97 -42.55
C SER A 26 -3.60 -17.65 -43.59
N ALA A 27 -4.18 -16.45 -43.47
CA ALA A 27 -4.74 -15.69 -44.57
C ALA A 27 -4.27 -14.23 -44.42
N ALA A 28 -3.65 -13.72 -45.48
CA ALA A 28 -3.12 -12.37 -45.58
C ALA A 28 -4.24 -11.33 -45.45
N PHE A 29 -4.06 -10.36 -44.55
CA PHE A 29 -4.90 -9.17 -44.46
C PHE A 29 -4.02 -7.95 -44.72
N SER A 30 -4.07 -7.46 -45.95
CA SER A 30 -3.48 -6.19 -46.35
C SER A 30 -4.43 -5.08 -45.91
N SER A 31 -4.09 -4.39 -44.82
CA SER A 31 -4.68 -3.10 -44.50
C SER A 31 -3.58 -2.05 -44.48
N GLU A 32 -3.55 -1.25 -45.53
CA GLU A 32 -2.82 0.02 -45.61
C GLU A 32 -3.26 0.90 -44.43
N SER A 33 -2.39 1.07 -43.43
CA SER A 33 -2.65 1.98 -42.31
C SER A 33 -2.07 3.36 -42.62
N ALA A 34 -2.94 4.36 -42.67
CA ALA A 34 -2.59 5.78 -42.71
C ALA A 34 -1.60 6.14 -41.57
N PRO A 35 -0.70 7.12 -41.77
CA PRO A 35 0.32 7.44 -40.78
C PRO A 35 -0.35 7.98 -39.51
N ALA A 36 -0.31 7.19 -38.45
CA ALA A 36 -0.60 7.66 -37.10
C ALA A 36 0.42 8.75 -36.77
N GLN A 37 -0.08 9.97 -36.54
CA GLN A 37 0.74 11.05 -36.03
C GLN A 37 1.21 10.63 -34.62
N GLU A 38 2.52 10.39 -34.48
CA GLU A 38 3.15 10.21 -33.18
C GLU A 38 2.96 11.49 -32.38
N GLU A 39 2.00 11.47 -31.45
CA GLU A 39 1.90 12.49 -30.42
C GLU A 39 3.15 12.38 -29.56
N LYS A 40 4.09 13.30 -29.80
CA LYS A 40 5.38 13.39 -29.12
C LYS A 40 5.13 13.76 -27.65
N THR A 41 4.83 12.76 -26.84
CA THR A 41 4.83 12.89 -25.38
C THR A 41 6.22 13.39 -24.98
N PRO A 42 6.35 14.42 -24.14
CA PRO A 42 7.65 14.91 -23.75
C PRO A 42 8.43 13.74 -23.16
N GLU A 43 9.53 13.37 -23.82
CA GLU A 43 10.42 12.30 -23.39
C GLU A 43 10.85 12.62 -21.96
N LYS A 44 10.24 11.98 -20.97
CA LYS A 44 10.71 12.03 -19.58
C LYS A 44 12.12 11.49 -19.63
N LYS A 45 13.12 12.38 -19.49
CA LYS A 45 14.51 11.98 -19.27
C LYS A 45 14.50 10.88 -18.22
N SER A 46 14.90 9.68 -18.62
CA SER A 46 14.93 8.53 -17.73
C SER A 46 15.94 8.82 -16.62
N SER A 47 15.46 9.14 -15.42
CA SER A 47 16.31 9.34 -14.25
C SER A 47 16.95 8.01 -13.85
N SER A 48 18.24 8.03 -13.55
CA SER A 48 18.92 6.84 -13.02
C SER A 48 18.36 6.45 -11.65
N PHE A 49 18.51 5.18 -11.27
CA PHE A 49 18.17 4.70 -9.92
C PHE A 49 18.84 5.53 -8.82
N ALA A 50 20.12 5.87 -9.00
CA ALA A 50 20.85 6.71 -8.04
C ALA A 50 20.21 8.10 -7.88
N SER A 51 19.67 8.69 -8.94
CA SER A 51 18.97 9.98 -8.88
C SER A 51 17.67 9.85 -8.11
N LEU A 52 16.86 8.83 -8.44
CA LEU A 52 15.60 8.54 -7.74
C LEU A 52 15.81 8.29 -6.25
N LEU A 53 16.81 7.47 -5.90
CA LEU A 53 17.12 7.14 -4.50
C LEU A 53 17.52 8.40 -3.72
N ARG A 54 18.43 9.21 -4.27
CA ARG A 54 18.86 10.49 -3.65
C ARG A 54 17.73 11.49 -3.48
N GLN A 55 16.72 11.45 -4.35
CA GLN A 55 15.55 12.33 -4.33
C GLN A 55 14.37 11.75 -3.54
N SER A 56 14.47 10.53 -3.03
CA SER A 56 13.39 9.90 -2.28
C SER A 56 13.23 10.52 -0.90
N SER A 57 11.98 10.62 -0.43
CA SER A 57 11.65 11.26 0.85
C SER A 57 12.38 10.64 2.05
N TRP A 58 12.57 9.32 2.04
CA TRP A 58 13.28 8.61 3.12
C TRP A 58 14.76 8.93 3.16
N ILE A 59 15.42 9.06 2.01
CA ILE A 59 16.83 9.46 1.96
C ILE A 59 16.99 10.93 2.34
N GLN A 60 16.07 11.80 1.91
CA GLN A 60 16.09 13.22 2.27
C GLN A 60 15.83 13.48 3.77
N MET A 61 15.06 12.61 4.43
CA MET A 61 14.73 12.73 5.86
C MET A 61 15.96 12.58 6.77
N GLY A 62 16.97 11.82 6.35
CA GLY A 62 18.14 11.50 7.18
C GLY A 62 17.82 10.44 8.23
N ASP A 63 18.30 10.62 9.47
CA ASP A 63 17.98 9.71 10.57
C ASP A 63 16.46 9.75 10.87
N PRO A 64 15.74 8.63 10.66
CA PRO A 64 14.30 8.55 10.85
C PRO A 64 13.91 8.54 12.33
N LYS A 65 14.82 8.21 13.25
CA LYS A 65 14.50 8.09 14.67
C LYS A 65 14.02 9.42 15.25
N GLY A 66 12.87 9.39 15.92
CA GLY A 66 12.23 10.57 16.49
C GLY A 66 11.49 11.46 15.48
N LYS A 67 11.43 11.08 14.20
CA LYS A 67 10.63 11.79 13.19
C LYS A 67 9.18 11.33 13.25
N VAL A 68 8.27 12.24 12.91
CA VAL A 68 6.83 11.95 12.78
C VAL A 68 6.51 11.78 11.31
N VAL A 69 5.89 10.66 10.97
CA VAL A 69 5.44 10.33 9.61
C VAL A 69 3.95 10.07 9.58
N VAL A 70 3.37 10.16 8.38
CA VAL A 70 1.98 9.79 8.15
C VAL A 70 1.95 8.36 7.63
N GLY A 71 1.24 7.50 8.33
CA GLY A 71 0.98 6.13 7.90
C GLY A 71 -0.50 5.88 7.62
N GLU A 72 -0.80 4.77 6.97
CA GLU A 72 -2.16 4.31 6.67
C GLU A 72 -2.43 2.98 7.35
N VAL A 73 -3.56 2.88 8.07
CA VAL A 73 -3.96 1.62 8.71
C VAL A 73 -4.45 0.65 7.63
N TYR A 74 -3.71 -0.43 7.35
CA TYR A 74 -4.13 -1.41 6.34
C TYR A 74 -4.81 -2.65 6.93
N HIS A 75 -4.60 -2.94 8.22
CA HIS A 75 -5.25 -4.04 8.92
C HIS A 75 -5.51 -3.68 10.40
N VAL A 76 -6.60 -4.22 10.96
CA VAL A 76 -6.98 -4.04 12.36
C VAL A 76 -7.33 -5.42 12.91
N ILE A 77 -6.60 -5.88 13.92
CA ILE A 77 -6.86 -7.16 14.61
C ILE A 77 -7.09 -6.82 16.06
N GLU A 78 -8.30 -7.08 16.56
CA GLU A 78 -8.69 -6.70 17.92
C GLU A 78 -8.32 -5.24 18.18
N ASP A 79 -7.39 -4.96 19.10
CA ASP A 79 -6.90 -3.63 19.44
C ASP A 79 -5.59 -3.22 18.76
N ASP A 80 -5.00 -4.08 17.93
CA ASP A 80 -3.76 -3.80 17.22
C ASP A 80 -4.03 -3.23 15.82
N LEU A 81 -3.37 -2.12 15.51
CA LEU A 81 -3.40 -1.42 14.24
C LEU A 81 -2.12 -1.71 13.47
N TYR A 82 -2.24 -2.31 12.31
CA TYR A 82 -1.14 -2.47 11.37
C TYR A 82 -1.10 -1.26 10.43
N ILE A 83 -0.01 -0.51 10.51
CA ILE A 83 0.15 0.80 9.86
C ILE A 83 1.30 0.70 8.87
N ASP A 84 1.00 0.97 7.60
CA ASP A 84 2.02 1.17 6.58
C ASP A 84 2.50 2.63 6.62
N ILE A 85 3.78 2.84 6.92
CA ILE A 85 4.43 4.16 6.94
C ILE A 85 5.19 4.46 5.64
N GLY A 86 5.13 3.59 4.64
CA GLY A 86 5.86 3.69 3.38
C GLY A 86 7.32 3.26 3.48
N HIS A 87 7.70 2.57 4.56
CA HIS A 87 9.00 1.91 4.70
C HIS A 87 8.88 0.42 4.38
N LYS A 88 9.97 -0.34 4.56
CA LYS A 88 10.01 -1.79 4.31
C LYS A 88 9.09 -2.57 5.25
N PHE A 89 9.11 -2.23 6.54
CA PHE A 89 8.32 -2.93 7.56
C PHE A 89 7.18 -2.04 8.07
N PRO A 90 5.99 -2.61 8.30
CA PRO A 90 4.87 -1.88 8.89
C PRO A 90 5.13 -1.65 10.38
N CYS A 91 4.45 -0.65 10.94
CA CYS A 91 4.43 -0.42 12.38
C CYS A 91 3.13 -0.98 12.98
N VAL A 92 3.24 -1.73 14.07
CA VAL A 92 2.07 -2.22 14.81
C VAL A 92 1.90 -1.37 16.06
N CYS A 93 0.73 -0.75 16.20
CA CYS A 93 0.39 0.11 17.35
C CYS A 93 -0.96 -0.27 17.93
N ARG A 94 -1.09 -0.23 19.26
CA ARG A 94 -2.40 -0.41 19.90
C ARG A 94 -3.30 0.80 19.71
N LYS A 95 -4.60 0.54 19.57
CA LYS A 95 -5.66 1.56 19.58
C LYS A 95 -5.65 2.31 20.92
N PRO A 96 -5.81 3.64 20.90
CA PRO A 96 -6.08 4.36 22.12
C PRO A 96 -7.45 3.96 22.66
N ARG A 97 -7.60 3.95 24.00
CA ARG A 97 -8.89 3.64 24.65
C ARG A 97 -9.97 4.66 24.31
N ASN A 98 -9.57 5.91 24.13
CA ASN A 98 -10.46 7.01 23.79
C ASN A 98 -10.58 7.10 22.26
N ASN A 99 -11.80 7.31 21.75
CA ASN A 99 -12.07 7.53 20.33
C ASN A 99 -11.58 6.38 19.42
N SER A 100 -11.54 5.16 19.95
CA SER A 100 -11.01 3.96 19.27
C SER A 100 -11.77 3.63 17.99
N GLU A 101 -13.06 4.00 17.93
CA GLU A 101 -13.95 3.80 16.80
C GLU A 101 -13.51 4.54 15.53
N ASN A 102 -12.64 5.56 15.67
CA ASN A 102 -12.12 6.33 14.54
C ASN A 102 -10.89 5.67 13.89
N PHE A 103 -10.27 4.68 14.54
CA PHE A 103 -9.10 3.97 14.04
C PHE A 103 -9.54 2.72 13.27
N ARG A 104 -9.92 2.92 12.00
CA ARG A 104 -10.38 1.86 11.09
C ARG A 104 -9.42 1.69 9.92
N ARG A 105 -9.54 0.59 9.19
CA ARG A 105 -8.79 0.37 7.94
C ARG A 105 -8.99 1.54 6.95
N GLY A 106 -7.91 2.00 6.32
CA GLY A 106 -7.85 3.10 5.36
C GLY A 106 -7.67 4.49 5.97
N VAL A 107 -7.72 4.64 7.30
CA VAL A 107 -7.49 5.95 7.93
C VAL A 107 -6.00 6.26 7.99
N LYS A 108 -5.68 7.54 7.83
CA LYS A 108 -4.32 8.05 7.98
C LYS A 108 -4.05 8.47 9.41
N VAL A 109 -2.88 8.12 9.91
CA VAL A 109 -2.44 8.35 11.30
C VAL A 109 -1.06 8.96 11.32
N ARG A 110 -0.73 9.65 12.42
CA ARG A 110 0.61 10.14 12.70
C ARG A 110 1.34 9.15 13.59
N VAL A 111 2.54 8.75 13.19
CA VAL A 111 3.40 7.81 13.92
C VAL A 111 4.74 8.46 14.17
N LEU A 112 5.18 8.48 15.42
CA LEU A 112 6.57 8.79 15.78
C LEU A 112 7.42 7.54 15.60
N ILE A 113 8.47 7.61 14.80
CA ILE A 113 9.37 6.47 14.54
C ILE A 113 10.34 6.32 15.71
N LYS A 114 10.48 5.11 16.24
CA LYS A 114 11.53 4.74 17.20
C LYS A 114 12.64 3.91 16.56
N SER A 115 12.25 2.92 15.76
CA SER A 115 13.15 2.10 14.95
C SER A 115 12.44 1.68 13.66
N LEU A 116 13.17 1.63 12.55
CA LEU A 116 12.64 1.15 11.28
C LEU A 116 12.60 -0.38 11.17
N GLU A 117 13.31 -1.07 12.06
CA GLU A 117 13.31 -2.52 12.18
C GLU A 117 13.54 -2.91 13.65
N LEU A 118 12.71 -3.82 14.15
CA LEU A 118 12.93 -4.51 15.41
C LEU A 118 13.80 -5.74 15.17
N SER A 119 15.12 -5.53 15.14
CA SER A 119 16.10 -6.60 15.17
C SER A 119 16.97 -6.53 16.43
N GLN A 120 17.43 -7.69 16.89
CA GLN A 120 18.37 -7.79 18.00
C GLN A 120 19.27 -9.02 17.84
N LYS A 121 20.54 -8.89 18.24
CA LYS A 121 21.47 -10.00 18.37
C LYS A 121 21.37 -10.61 19.77
N PHE A 122 21.11 -11.91 19.84
CA PHE A 122 21.12 -12.67 21.09
C PHE A 122 22.41 -13.48 21.23
N LEU A 123 22.79 -13.77 22.47
CA LEU A 123 23.97 -14.60 22.77
C LEU A 123 23.77 -16.01 22.20
N GLY A 124 24.81 -16.56 21.56
CA GLY A 124 24.78 -17.88 20.93
C GLY A 124 24.22 -17.90 19.50
N TYR A 125 23.79 -16.75 18.96
CA TYR A 125 23.38 -16.61 17.57
C TYR A 125 24.44 -15.84 16.77
N GLU A 126 24.77 -16.36 15.58
CA GLU A 126 25.69 -15.68 14.65
C GLU A 126 25.05 -14.42 14.04
N ASN A 127 23.77 -14.54 13.69
CA ASN A 127 22.99 -13.50 13.02
C ASN A 127 21.98 -12.83 13.96
N GLU A 128 21.57 -11.61 13.61
CA GLU A 128 20.47 -10.93 14.25
C GLU A 128 19.13 -11.61 13.93
N MET A 129 18.23 -11.62 14.91
CA MET A 129 16.83 -12.01 14.72
C MET A 129 16.00 -10.75 14.54
N THR A 130 15.06 -10.78 13.58
CA THR A 130 14.15 -9.66 13.27
C THR A 130 12.70 -10.08 13.45
N LEU A 131 11.89 -9.17 14.00
CA LEU A 131 10.43 -9.34 14.08
C LEU A 131 9.73 -8.93 12.78
N MET A 132 10.45 -8.35 11.81
CA MET A 132 9.90 -7.83 10.56
C MET A 132 8.82 -6.74 10.76
N GLU A 133 8.96 -5.97 11.84
CA GLU A 133 8.08 -4.86 12.20
C GLU A 133 8.93 -3.62 12.57
N ALA A 134 8.40 -2.44 12.31
CA ALA A 134 8.95 -1.17 12.75
C ALA A 134 8.37 -0.78 14.12
N ASP A 135 9.19 -0.19 14.98
CA ASP A 135 8.75 0.33 16.27
C ASP A 135 8.37 1.81 16.16
N GLY A 136 7.20 2.16 16.69
CA GLY A 136 6.67 3.50 16.63
C GLY A 136 5.64 3.78 17.71
N VAL A 137 5.24 5.04 17.80
CA VAL A 137 4.19 5.51 18.72
C VAL A 137 3.09 6.17 17.93
N LEU A 138 1.88 5.66 18.07
CA LEU A 138 0.68 6.28 17.52
C LEU A 138 0.38 7.60 18.25
N LEU A 139 0.48 8.72 17.52
CA LEU A 139 0.19 10.04 18.05
C LEU A 139 -1.28 10.45 17.85
N GLY A 140 -1.97 9.83 16.88
CA GLY A 140 -3.38 10.06 16.61
C GLY A 140 -3.71 10.12 15.12
N LEU A 141 -4.94 10.49 14.79
CA LEU A 141 -5.39 10.64 13.41
C LEU A 141 -4.64 11.77 12.69
N TYR A 142 -4.43 11.62 11.39
CA TYR A 142 -3.89 12.66 10.53
C TYR A 142 -5.02 13.54 10.00
N SER A 143 -5.03 14.81 10.39
CA SER A 143 -5.90 15.84 9.80
C SER A 143 -5.08 16.75 8.89
N LYS A 144 -5.60 17.04 7.70
CA LYS A 144 -4.98 18.00 6.76
C LYS A 144 -5.18 19.47 7.16
N SER A 145 -5.90 19.73 8.25
CA SER A 145 -6.32 21.09 8.63
C SER A 145 -5.26 21.94 9.36
N SER A 146 -4.08 21.39 9.64
CA SER A 146 -2.99 22.11 10.32
C SER A 146 -1.77 22.18 9.41
N SER A 147 -1.79 23.12 8.46
CA SER A 147 -0.60 23.61 7.76
C SER A 147 -0.23 24.98 8.29
#